data_AF-A0A7S7RG17-F1
#
_entry.id   AF-A0A7S7RG17-F1
#
_cell.length_a   1.000
_cell.length_b   1.000
_cell.length_c   1.000
_cell.angle_alpha   90.00
_cell.angle_beta   90.00
_cell.angle_gamma   90.00
#
_symmetry.space_group_name_H-M   'P 1'
#
loop_
_entity.id
_entity.type
_entity.pdbx_description
1 polymer ?
#
loop_
_entity_poly.entity_id
_entity_poly.type
_entity_poly.pdbx_seq_one_letter_code
_entity_poly.pdbx_strand_id
1 'polypeptide(L)'
;MSARTRCKETVNDCISKMVDNMNRIIEQSQISTLEGTAYDSYLSSFSMKIQIHKIIQCCQKVQQVAAEITLSDLLNDPKHKFNQVQLYKEDYLSKMSKIDNFQI
;
A
#
# COMPACT_ATOMS: atom_id res chain seq x y z
N MET A 1 -3.95 7.84 17.32
CA MET A 1 -4.73 7.55 16.09
C MET A 1 -4.51 6.09 15.69
N SER A 2 -5.57 5.30 15.55
CA SER A 2 -5.43 3.85 15.23
C SER A 2 -4.97 3.63 13.78
N ALA A 3 -4.29 2.51 13.50
CA ALA A 3 -3.88 2.13 12.13
C ALA A 3 -5.09 2.04 11.17
N ARG A 4 -6.24 1.57 11.67
CA ARG A 4 -7.50 1.52 10.92
C ARG A 4 -8.04 2.91 10.59
N THR A 5 -7.96 3.87 11.52
CA THR A 5 -8.38 5.26 11.28
C THR A 5 -7.55 5.90 10.17
N ARG A 6 -6.21 5.78 10.26
CA ARG A 6 -5.28 6.29 9.26
C ARG A 6 -5.50 5.67 7.88
N CYS A 7 -5.80 4.38 7.83
CA CYS A 7 -6.15 3.69 6.59
C CYS A 7 -7.42 4.27 5.97
N LYS A 8 -8.49 4.38 6.74
CA LYS A 8 -9.76 4.93 6.24
C LYS A 8 -9.56 6.32 5.63
N GLU A 9 -8.83 7.20 6.32
CA GLU A 9 -8.52 8.54 5.82
C GLU A 9 -7.68 8.51 4.54
N THR A 10 -6.65 7.67 4.50
CA THR A 10 -5.76 7.54 3.33
C THR A 10 -6.50 6.98 2.12
N VAL A 11 -7.33 5.96 2.32
CA VAL A 11 -8.14 5.35 1.26
C VAL A 11 -9.15 6.37 0.71
N ASN A 12 -9.83 7.11 1.58
CA ASN A 12 -10.77 8.15 1.15
C ASN A 12 -10.08 9.24 0.34
N ASP A 13 -8.94 9.77 0.82
CA ASP A 13 -8.13 10.77 0.10
C ASP A 13 -7.68 10.25 -1.28
N CYS A 14 -7.20 9.01 -1.34
CA CYS A 14 -6.78 8.38 -2.60
C CYS A 14 -7.95 8.19 -3.57
N ILE A 15 -9.11 7.73 -3.10
CA ILE A 15 -10.30 7.55 -3.94
C ILE A 15 -10.77 8.90 -4.50
N SER A 16 -10.87 9.93 -3.67
CA SER A 16 -11.24 11.28 -4.14
C SER A 16 -10.27 11.78 -5.21
N LYS A 17 -8.96 11.67 -4.98
CA LYS A 17 -7.95 12.04 -5.98
C LYS A 17 -8.04 11.21 -7.25
N MET A 18 -8.30 9.91 -7.16
CA MET A 18 -8.46 9.06 -8.34
C MET A 18 -9.64 9.51 -9.19
N VAL A 19 -10.80 9.79 -8.57
CA VAL A 19 -11.99 10.29 -9.26
C VAL A 19 -11.71 11.64 -9.94
N ASP A 20 -11.07 12.58 -9.24
CA ASP A 20 -10.71 13.89 -9.82
C ASP A 20 -9.79 13.75 -11.04
N ASN A 21 -8.78 12.86 -10.95
CA ASN A 21 -7.87 12.61 -12.06
C ASN A 21 -8.56 11.90 -13.23
N MET A 22 -9.49 10.97 -12.95
CA MET A 22 -10.30 10.31 -13.99
C MET A 22 -11.21 11.31 -14.71
N ASN A 23 -11.88 12.19 -13.98
CA ASN A 23 -12.73 13.24 -14.56
C ASN A 23 -11.91 14.16 -15.48
N ARG A 24 -10.70 14.57 -15.06
CA ARG A 24 -9.79 15.34 -15.91
C ARG A 24 -9.39 14.61 -17.19
N ILE A 25 -9.15 13.30 -17.13
CA ILE A 25 -8.86 12.50 -18.33
C ILE A 25 -10.07 12.50 -19.28
N ILE A 26 -11.28 12.32 -18.74
CA ILE A 26 -12.52 12.34 -19.52
C ILE A 26 -12.70 13.70 -20.21
N GLU A 27 -12.56 14.81 -19.47
CA GLU A 27 -12.62 16.17 -20.03
C GLU A 27 -11.58 16.38 -21.15
N GLN A 28 -10.33 15.95 -20.93
CA GLN A 28 -9.25 16.10 -21.91
C GLN A 28 -9.43 15.23 -23.15
N SER A 29 -10.08 14.07 -23.01
CA SER A 29 -10.42 13.20 -24.14
C SER A 29 -11.48 13.80 -25.07
N GLN A 30 -12.34 14.69 -24.55
CA GLN A 30 -13.39 15.37 -25.32
C GLN A 30 -12.86 16.56 -26.13
N ILE A 31 -11.77 17.19 -25.70
CA ILE A 31 -11.15 18.35 -26.39
C ILE A 31 -10.45 17.94 -27.70
N SER A 32 -9.99 16.68 -27.79
CA SER A 32 -9.27 16.12 -28.95
C SER A 32 -10.05 16.16 -30.28
N THR A 33 -11.37 16.34 -30.25
CA THR A 33 -12.24 16.29 -31.44
C THR A 33 -12.64 17.65 -32.00
N LEU A 34 -12.36 18.76 -31.31
CA LEU A 34 -12.75 20.12 -31.69
C LEU A 34 -11.50 20.96 -31.98
N GLU A 35 -11.16 21.09 -33.26
CA GLU A 35 -10.30 22.16 -33.83
C GLU A 35 -8.87 22.36 -33.24
N GLY A 36 -8.35 21.40 -32.46
CA GLY A 36 -7.01 21.49 -31.86
C GLY A 36 -5.88 21.23 -32.85
N THR A 37 -4.81 22.03 -32.78
CA THR A 37 -3.58 21.77 -33.53
C THR A 37 -2.91 20.48 -33.04
N ALA A 38 -1.98 19.89 -33.82
CA ALA A 38 -1.22 18.72 -33.38
C ALA A 38 -0.46 18.96 -32.05
N TYR A 39 -0.09 20.22 -31.78
CA TYR A 39 0.53 20.64 -30.52
C TYR A 39 -0.45 20.56 -29.34
N ASP A 40 -1.70 20.96 -29.52
CA ASP A 40 -2.73 20.88 -28.48
C ASP A 40 -3.06 19.42 -28.13
N SER A 41 -3.11 18.55 -29.15
CA SER A 41 -3.25 17.10 -28.98
C SER A 41 -2.09 16.50 -28.18
N TYR A 42 -0.86 16.93 -28.45
CA TYR A 42 0.32 16.48 -27.72
C TYR A 42 0.27 16.91 -26.23
N LEU A 43 -0.05 18.18 -25.95
CA LEU A 43 -0.17 18.68 -24.58
C LEU A 43 -1.29 17.97 -23.81
N SER A 44 -2.43 17.73 -24.46
CA SER A 44 -3.54 16.98 -23.88
C SER A 44 -3.13 15.54 -23.54
N SER A 45 -2.45 14.85 -24.47
CA SER A 45 -1.93 13.50 -24.24
C SER A 45 -0.92 13.43 -23.10
N PHE A 46 -0.01 14.41 -23.03
CA PHE A 46 0.97 14.51 -21.94
C PHE A 46 0.28 14.75 -20.58
N SER A 47 -0.70 15.65 -20.53
CA SER A 47 -1.49 15.88 -19.32
C SER A 47 -2.25 14.62 -18.88
N MET A 48 -2.89 13.90 -19.81
CA MET A 48 -3.57 12.64 -19.49
C MET A 48 -2.60 11.62 -18.88
N LYS A 49 -1.38 11.48 -19.43
CA LYS A 49 -0.34 10.62 -18.84
C LYS A 49 0.01 11.01 -17.40
N ILE A 50 0.10 12.31 -17.10
CA ILE A 50 0.32 12.78 -15.73
C ILE A 50 -0.82 12.35 -14.81
N GLN A 51 -2.09 12.52 -15.23
CA GLN A 51 -3.23 12.12 -14.40
C GLN A 51 -3.27 10.60 -14.18
N ILE A 52 -2.96 9.80 -15.20
CA ILE A 52 -2.81 8.33 -15.08
C ILE A 52 -1.74 7.98 -14.06
N HIS A 53 -0.58 8.64 -14.10
CA HIS A 53 0.49 8.40 -13.13
C HIS A 53 0.05 8.70 -11.69
N LYS A 54 -0.71 9.79 -11.47
CA LYS A 54 -1.27 10.12 -10.14
C LYS A 54 -2.28 9.08 -9.66
N ILE A 55 -3.09 8.52 -10.56
CA ILE A 55 -4.01 7.41 -10.25
C ILE A 55 -3.21 6.19 -9.79
N ILE A 56 -2.15 5.82 -10.52
CA ILE A 56 -1.27 4.69 -10.15
C ILE A 56 -0.66 4.90 -8.77
N GLN A 57 -0.17 6.10 -8.47
CA GLN A 57 0.38 6.42 -7.15
C GLN A 57 -0.66 6.27 -6.02
N CYS A 58 -1.91 6.66 -6.26
CA CYS A 58 -2.99 6.45 -5.30
C CYS A 58 -3.26 4.96 -5.06
N CYS A 59 -3.30 4.14 -6.12
CA CYS A 59 -3.45 2.68 -5.99
C CYS A 59 -2.32 2.06 -5.17
N GLN A 60 -1.07 2.45 -5.44
CA GLN A 60 0.11 1.96 -4.70
C GLN A 60 0.03 2.34 -3.21
N LYS A 61 -0.41 3.57 -2.90
CA LYS A 61 -0.58 4.03 -1.52
C LYS A 61 -1.68 3.25 -0.79
N VAL A 62 -2.80 2.96 -1.45
CA VAL A 62 -3.86 2.11 -0.89
C VAL A 62 -3.34 0.69 -0.60
N GLN A 63 -2.61 0.10 -1.55
CA GLN A 63 -1.99 -1.22 -1.36
C GLN A 63 -1.03 -1.24 -0.17
N GLN A 64 -0.20 -0.21 -0.02
CA GLN A 64 0.73 -0.08 1.10
C GLN A 64 -0.02 -0.09 2.44
N VAL A 65 -1.06 0.72 2.60
CA VAL A 65 -1.76 0.80 3.88
C VAL A 65 -2.58 -0.47 4.16
N ALA A 66 -3.07 -1.16 3.13
CA ALA A 66 -3.68 -2.47 3.28
C ALA A 66 -2.69 -3.53 3.80
N ALA A 67 -1.44 -3.49 3.31
CA ALA A 67 -0.37 -4.35 3.80
C ALA A 67 0.00 -4.01 5.26
N GLU A 68 0.05 -2.73 5.62
CA GLU A 68 0.30 -2.28 7.00
C GLU A 68 -0.77 -2.78 7.98
N ILE A 69 -2.06 -2.75 7.60
CA ILE A 69 -3.13 -3.33 8.42
C ILE A 69 -2.96 -4.84 8.55
N THR A 70 -2.73 -5.53 7.43
CA THR A 70 -2.58 -6.98 7.42
C THR A 70 -1.45 -7.42 8.35
N LEU A 71 -0.31 -6.71 8.29
CA LEU A 71 0.82 -6.96 9.17
C LEU A 71 0.47 -6.65 10.64
N SER A 72 -0.20 -5.54 10.91
CA SER A 72 -0.65 -5.18 12.26
C SER A 72 -1.59 -6.23 12.85
N ASP A 73 -2.52 -6.75 12.07
CA ASP A 73 -3.46 -7.80 12.51
C ASP A 73 -2.71 -9.12 12.75
N LEU A 74 -1.77 -9.50 11.88
CA LEU A 74 -0.92 -10.69 12.05
C LEU A 74 -0.06 -10.62 13.32
N LEU A 75 0.61 -9.49 13.56
CA LEU A 75 1.44 -9.28 14.76
C LEU A 75 0.62 -9.31 16.04
N ASN A 76 -0.68 -8.98 15.96
CA ASN A 76 -1.59 -9.00 17.10
C ASN A 76 -2.39 -10.30 17.24
N ASP A 77 -2.27 -11.24 16.29
CA ASP A 77 -2.92 -12.54 16.36
C ASP A 77 -2.38 -13.35 17.56
N PRO A 78 -3.26 -13.77 18.51
CA PRO A 78 -2.87 -14.62 19.63
C PRO A 78 -2.15 -15.91 19.21
N LYS A 79 -2.54 -16.53 18.08
CA LYS A 79 -1.87 -17.72 17.55
C LYS A 79 -0.46 -17.41 17.08
N HIS A 80 -0.28 -16.28 16.39
CA HIS A 80 1.04 -15.83 15.96
C HIS A 80 1.96 -15.56 17.17
N LYS A 81 1.45 -14.86 18.19
CA LYS A 81 2.18 -14.61 19.45
C LYS A 81 2.53 -15.92 20.17
N PHE A 82 1.59 -16.85 20.27
CA PHE A 82 1.81 -18.15 20.90
C PHE A 82 2.90 -18.95 20.18
N ASN A 83 2.86 -19.01 18.84
CA ASN A 83 3.88 -19.69 18.04
C ASN A 83 5.26 -19.08 18.22
N GLN A 84 5.37 -17.74 18.29
CA GLN A 84 6.65 -17.09 18.59
C GLN A 84 7.19 -17.50 19.97
N VAL A 85 6.34 -17.51 21.01
CA VAL A 85 6.75 -17.94 22.35
C VAL A 85 7.20 -19.41 22.36
N GLN A 86 6.53 -20.30 21.62
CA GLN A 86 6.97 -21.69 21.49
C GLN A 86 8.34 -21.80 20.83
N LEU A 87 8.59 -21.07 19.74
CA LEU A 87 9.90 -21.07 19.07
C LEU A 87 11.01 -20.57 19.99
N TYR A 88 10.76 -19.50 20.76
CA TYR A 88 11.72 -19.00 21.76
C TYR A 88 12.00 -20.04 22.84
N LYS A 89 10.97 -20.76 23.30
CA LYS A 89 11.12 -21.82 24.30
C LYS A 89 11.98 -22.97 23.76
N GLU A 90 11.73 -23.41 22.52
CA GLU A 90 12.50 -24.48 21.88
C GLU A 90 13.97 -24.10 21.69
N ASP A 91 14.24 -22.87 21.22
CA ASP A 91 15.61 -22.35 21.08
C ASP A 91 16.34 -22.26 22.43
N TYR A 92 15.66 -21.77 23.47
CA TYR A 92 16.21 -21.72 24.82
C TYR A 92 16.56 -23.12 25.36
N LEU A 93 15.64 -24.08 25.23
CA LEU A 93 15.87 -25.47 25.66
C LEU A 93 17.01 -26.13 24.87
N SER A 94 17.11 -25.87 23.56
CA SER A 94 18.21 -26.33 22.71
C SER A 94 19.56 -25.75 23.13
N LYS A 95 19.60 -24.48 23.54
CA LYS A 95 20.82 -23.84 24.04
C LYS A 95 21.23 -24.37 25.41
N MET A 96 20.27 -24.59 26.31
CA MET A 96 20.56 -25.16 27.64
C MET A 96 21.07 -26.60 27.56
N SER A 97 20.49 -27.45 26.70
CA SER A 97 20.99 -28.83 26.53
C SER A 97 22.42 -28.88 25.96
N LYS A 98 22.81 -27.88 25.16
CA LYS A 98 24.20 -27.73 24.72
C LYS A 98 25.13 -27.36 25.87
N ILE A 99 24.69 -26.53 26.82
CA ILE A 99 25.47 -26.12 27.99
C ILE A 99 25.67 -27.31 28.95
N ASP A 100 24.61 -28.10 29.19
CA ASP A 100 24.68 -29.28 30.06
C ASP A 100 25.64 -30.35 29.51
N ASN A 101 25.78 -30.45 28.18
CA ASN A 101 26.74 -31.36 27.53
C ASN A 101 28.21 -30.90 27.59
N PHE A 102 28.52 -29.74 28.18
CA PHE A 102 29.89 -29.24 28.37
C PHE A 102 30.40 -29.39 29.82
N GLN A 103 29.64 -29.98 30.74
CA GLN A 103 30.14 -30.35 32.07
C GLN A 103 30.83 -31.73 32.02
N ILE A 104 32.14 -31.71 31.75
CA ILE A 104 33.10 -32.80 32.02
C ILE A 104 33.88 -32.43 33.27
#